data_AF-A0A924VFW9-F1
#
_entry.id   AF-A0A924VFW9-F1
#
_cell.length_a   1.000
_cell.length_b   1.000
_cell.length_c   1.000
_cell.angle_alpha   90.00
_cell.angle_beta   90.00
_cell.angle_gamma   90.00
#
_symmetry.space_group_name_H-M   'P 1'
#
loop_
_entity.id
_entity.type
_entity.pdbx_description
1 polymer ?
#
loop_
_entity_poly.entity_id
_entity_poly.type
_entity_poly.pdbx_seq_one_letter_code
_entity_poly.pdbx_strand_id
1 'polypeptide(L)'
;MLDGGVCSAANWSEVAQKVRGAGADWAISRALLLSYELSVEPVTEADAEDAARLWAIGSRLSLADRLCLALTDRLAATAVTADAAWRDLPNVRMIR
;
A
#
# COMPACT_ATOMS: atom_id res chain seq x y z
N MET A 1 -4.54 -6.17 17.30
CA MET A 1 -4.36 -4.87 16.61
C MET A 1 -2.91 -4.80 16.19
N LEU A 2 -2.63 -4.20 15.03
CA LEU A 2 -1.24 -3.93 14.62
C LEU A 2 -0.70 -2.82 15.55
N ASP A 3 0.53 -3.00 16.04
CA ASP A 3 1.16 -2.03 16.94
C ASP A 3 1.64 -0.75 16.19
N GLY A 4 1.64 -0.79 14.85
CA GLY A 4 2.03 0.32 13.98
C GLY A 4 1.43 0.22 12.58
N GLY A 5 1.92 1.05 11.67
CA GLY A 5 1.58 1.00 10.24
C GLY A 5 2.27 -0.15 9.52
N VAL A 6 1.63 -0.69 8.50
CA VAL A 6 2.20 -1.72 7.63
C VAL A 6 1.94 -1.33 6.18
N CYS A 7 2.92 -1.56 5.30
CA CYS A 7 2.71 -1.43 3.86
C CYS A 7 3.33 -2.61 3.10
N SER A 8 2.81 -2.90 1.91
CA SER A 8 3.44 -3.89 1.02
C SER A 8 4.73 -3.32 0.43
N ALA A 9 5.71 -4.18 0.17
CA ALA A 9 6.92 -3.85 -0.56
C ALA A 9 6.64 -3.18 -1.92
N ALA A 10 5.49 -3.47 -2.55
CA ALA A 10 5.06 -2.78 -3.76
C ALA A 10 4.74 -1.30 -3.51
N ASN A 11 4.00 -0.97 -2.45
CA ASN A 11 3.72 0.42 -2.08
C ASN A 11 4.99 1.14 -1.64
N TRP A 12 5.88 0.47 -0.91
CA TRP A 12 7.20 1.01 -0.54
C TRP A 12 8.02 1.39 -1.78
N SER A 13 8.06 0.52 -2.80
CA SER A 13 8.71 0.80 -4.08
C SER A 13 8.09 2.00 -4.79
N GLU A 14 6.76 2.09 -4.82
CA GLU A 14 6.06 3.20 -5.48
C GLU A 14 6.35 4.56 -4.79
N VAL A 15 6.39 4.58 -3.46
CA VAL A 15 6.78 5.78 -2.69
C VAL A 15 8.22 6.17 -3.02
N ALA A 16 9.15 5.22 -3.03
CA ALA A 16 10.55 5.47 -3.37
C ALA A 16 10.70 6.04 -4.79
N GLN A 17 9.95 5.50 -5.76
CA GLN A 17 9.91 5.99 -7.13
C GLN A 17 9.38 7.43 -7.19
N LYS A 18 8.27 7.73 -6.49
CA LYS A 18 7.66 9.07 -6.46
C LYS A 18 8.62 10.11 -5.86
N VAL A 19 9.28 9.80 -4.75
CA VAL A 19 10.29 10.66 -4.11
C VAL A 19 11.44 10.95 -5.07
N ARG A 20 11.99 9.91 -5.70
CA ARG A 20 13.08 10.05 -6.68
C ARG A 20 12.65 10.84 -7.90
N GLY A 21 11.45 10.60 -8.42
CA GLY A 21 10.88 11.32 -9.56
C GLY A 21 10.68 12.81 -9.28
N ALA A 22 10.43 13.19 -8.03
CA ALA A 22 10.36 14.57 -7.58
C ALA A 22 11.75 15.23 -7.35
N GLY A 23 12.86 14.50 -7.59
CA GLY A 23 14.22 14.98 -7.36
C GLY A 23 14.66 15.00 -5.90
N ALA A 24 13.87 14.41 -5.00
CA ALA A 24 14.19 14.35 -3.57
C ALA A 24 15.06 13.13 -3.23
N ASP A 25 15.78 13.22 -2.10
CA ASP A 25 16.62 12.14 -1.61
C ASP A 25 15.78 11.04 -0.93
N TRP A 26 15.82 9.85 -1.54
CA TRP A 26 15.16 8.68 -0.99
C TRP A 26 15.78 8.20 0.32
N ALA A 27 17.09 8.35 0.54
CA ALA A 27 17.73 7.92 1.78
C ALA A 27 17.20 8.70 2.99
N ILE A 28 17.04 10.02 2.85
CA ILE A 28 16.45 10.89 3.88
C ILE A 28 14.99 10.50 4.12
N SER A 29 14.20 10.37 3.05
CA SER A 29 12.77 10.04 3.14
C SER A 29 12.55 8.66 3.77
N ARG A 30 13.36 7.67 3.38
CA ARG A 30 13.38 6.33 3.96
C ARG A 30 13.68 6.37 5.46
N ALA A 31 14.70 7.11 5.88
CA ALA A 31 15.07 7.21 7.29
C ALA A 31 13.94 7.82 8.13
N LEU A 32 13.28 8.86 7.61
CA LEU A 32 12.10 9.46 8.26
C LEU A 32 10.94 8.46 8.35
N LEU A 33 10.60 7.77 7.27
CA LEU A 33 9.52 6.77 7.26
C LEU A 33 9.78 5.64 8.26
N LEU A 34 11.03 5.16 8.36
CA LEU A 34 11.44 4.11 9.29
C LEU A 34 11.65 4.61 10.73
N SER A 35 11.56 5.91 10.99
CA SER A 35 11.55 6.45 12.36
C SER A 35 10.19 6.33 13.03
N TYR A 36 9.13 6.09 12.25
CA TYR A 36 7.81 5.69 12.75
C TYR A 36 7.74 4.17 12.91
N GLU A 37 6.76 3.69 13.67
CA GLU A 37 6.41 2.26 13.74
C GLU A 37 5.76 1.81 12.42
N LEU A 38 6.57 1.69 11.36
CA LEU A 38 6.18 1.25 10.03
C LEU A 38 6.97 0.00 9.64
N SER A 39 6.28 -1.09 9.33
CA SER A 39 6.90 -2.28 8.74
C SER A 39 6.55 -2.42 7.26
N VAL A 40 7.45 -3.07 6.52
CA VAL A 40 7.27 -3.40 5.10
C VAL A 40 7.12 -4.91 4.98
N GLU A 41 5.99 -5.35 4.47
CA GLU A 41 5.67 -6.77 4.25
C GLU A 41 6.05 -7.20 2.82
N PRO A 42 6.62 -8.41 2.64
CA PRO A 42 6.86 -8.94 1.31
C PRO A 42 5.54 -9.21 0.59
N VAL A 43 5.56 -9.10 -0.74
CA VAL A 43 4.48 -9.60 -1.60
C VAL A 43 4.63 -11.11 -1.71
N THR A 44 3.62 -11.85 -1.28
CA THR A 44 3.55 -13.30 -1.44
C THR A 44 2.84 -13.69 -2.73
N GLU A 45 2.94 -14.96 -3.12
CA GLU A 45 2.17 -15.51 -4.24
C GLU A 45 0.66 -15.36 -4.01
N ALA A 46 0.18 -15.64 -2.80
CA ALA A 46 -1.21 -15.44 -2.41
C ALA A 46 -1.63 -13.97 -2.57
N ASP A 47 -0.83 -13.01 -2.09
CA ASP A 47 -1.13 -11.59 -2.28
C ASP A 47 -1.25 -11.22 -3.77
N ALA A 48 -0.41 -11.83 -4.62
CA ALA A 48 -0.43 -11.58 -6.06
C ALA A 48 -1.69 -12.14 -6.74
N GLU A 49 -2.12 -13.36 -6.37
CA GLU A 49 -3.36 -13.95 -6.88
C GLU A 49 -4.60 -13.17 -6.41
N ASP A 50 -4.63 -12.76 -5.15
CA ASP A 50 -5.70 -11.95 -4.56
C ASP A 50 -5.78 -10.59 -5.25
N ALA A 51 -4.63 -9.93 -5.45
CA ALA A 51 -4.56 -8.68 -6.19
C ALA A 51 -4.99 -8.82 -7.66
N ALA A 52 -4.75 -9.97 -8.29
CA ALA A 52 -5.23 -10.24 -9.64
C ALA A 52 -6.76 -10.40 -9.69
N ARG A 53 -7.38 -11.00 -8.67
CA ARG A 53 -8.86 -11.12 -8.58
C ARG A 53 -9.55 -9.76 -8.42
N LEU A 54 -8.88 -8.77 -7.83
CA LEU A 54 -9.37 -7.39 -7.74
C LEU A 54 -9.28 -6.61 -9.06
N TRP A 55 -8.62 -7.16 -10.10
CA TRP A 55 -8.48 -6.48 -11.38
C TRP A 55 -9.75 -6.63 -12.22
N ALA A 56 -10.15 -5.52 -12.86
CA ALA A 56 -11.21 -5.49 -13.85
C ALA A 56 -10.83 -4.49 -14.96
N ILE A 57 -11.37 -4.71 -16.16
CA ILE A 57 -11.20 -3.76 -17.28
C ILE A 57 -11.73 -2.39 -16.86
N GLY A 58 -10.91 -1.34 -17.02
CA GLY A 58 -11.27 0.03 -16.64
C GLY A 58 -11.18 0.32 -15.14
N SER A 59 -10.69 -0.61 -14.31
CA SER A 59 -10.43 -0.35 -12.89
C SER A 59 -9.41 0.77 -12.73
N ARG A 60 -9.66 1.66 -11.75
CA ARG A 60 -8.74 2.74 -11.37
C ARG A 60 -7.67 2.28 -10.37
N LEU A 61 -7.80 1.07 -9.82
CA LEU A 61 -6.81 0.52 -8.90
C LEU A 61 -5.56 0.09 -9.68
N SER A 62 -4.41 0.64 -9.31
CA SER A 62 -3.10 0.21 -9.78
C SER A 62 -2.74 -1.19 -9.25
N LEU A 63 -1.64 -1.76 -9.73
CA LEU A 63 -1.11 -3.00 -9.16
C LEU A 63 -0.76 -2.85 -7.68
N ALA A 64 -0.12 -1.74 -7.30
CA ALA A 64 0.25 -1.47 -5.91
C ALA A 64 -0.97 -1.29 -5.01
N ASP A 65 -2.06 -0.71 -5.53
CA ASP A 65 -3.32 -0.59 -4.79
C ASP A 65 -3.92 -1.96 -4.50
N ARG A 66 -4.00 -2.82 -5.52
CA ARG A 66 -4.55 -4.17 -5.36
C ARG A 66 -3.69 -5.04 -4.44
N LEU A 67 -2.37 -4.90 -4.49
CA LEU A 67 -1.47 -5.60 -3.57
C LEU A 67 -1.58 -5.11 -2.12
N CYS A 68 -1.88 -3.82 -1.92
CA CYS A 68 -2.15 -3.28 -0.58
C CYS A 68 -3.48 -3.79 -0.02
N LEU A 69 -4.52 -3.87 -0.87
CA LEU A 69 -5.80 -4.47 -0.50
C LEU A 69 -5.66 -5.96 -0.15
N ALA A 70 -4.92 -6.73 -0.96
CA ALA A 70 -4.62 -8.13 -0.65
C ALA A 70 -3.88 -8.29 0.68
N LEU A 71 -2.88 -7.44 0.96
CA LEU A 71 -2.20 -7.42 2.24
C LEU A 71 -3.15 -7.08 3.40
N THR A 72 -4.08 -6.14 3.19
CA THR A 72 -5.08 -5.74 4.18
C THR A 72 -5.94 -6.92 4.61
N ASP A 73 -6.39 -7.71 3.63
CA ASP A 73 -7.16 -8.93 3.88
C ASP A 73 -6.31 -10.00 4.58
N ARG A 74 -5.06 -10.24 4.12
CA ARG A 74 -4.12 -11.18 4.76
C ARG A 74 -3.88 -10.88 6.23
N LEU A 75 -3.81 -9.60 6.59
CA LEU A 75 -3.57 -9.15 7.97
C LEU A 75 -4.85 -8.94 8.79
N ALA A 76 -6.03 -9.16 8.20
CA ALA A 76 -7.32 -8.82 8.79
C ALA A 76 -7.33 -7.37 9.35
N ALA A 77 -6.77 -6.44 8.58
CA ALA A 77 -6.50 -5.07 8.99
C ALA A 77 -7.48 -4.08 8.34
N THR A 78 -7.24 -2.78 8.55
CA THR A 78 -7.96 -1.71 7.84
C THR A 78 -6.97 -0.90 7.02
N ALA A 79 -7.18 -0.85 5.70
CA ALA A 79 -6.40 0.00 4.81
C ALA A 79 -6.74 1.48 5.05
N VAL A 80 -5.72 2.33 5.07
CA VAL A 80 -5.88 3.78 5.24
C VAL A 80 -5.38 4.47 3.98
N THR A 81 -6.23 5.30 3.36
CA THR A 81 -5.91 5.95 2.08
C THR A 81 -6.58 7.31 1.92
N ALA A 82 -5.94 8.19 1.15
CA ALA A 82 -6.55 9.43 0.66
C ALA A 82 -7.10 9.30 -0.77
N ASP A 83 -6.91 8.14 -1.43
CA ASP A 83 -7.31 7.93 -2.82
C ASP A 83 -8.81 7.61 -2.92
N ALA A 84 -9.55 8.50 -3.59
CA ALA A 84 -10.98 8.34 -3.82
C ALA A 84 -11.34 7.11 -4.68
N ALA A 85 -10.38 6.52 -5.42
CA ALA A 85 -10.58 5.29 -6.17
C ALA A 85 -10.89 4.07 -5.27
N TRP A 86 -10.57 4.16 -3.98
CA TRP A 86 -10.78 3.10 -3.00
C TRP A 86 -12.09 3.27 -2.20
N ARG A 87 -12.88 4.28 -2.54
CA ARG A 87 -14.15 4.56 -1.86
C ARG A 87 -15.07 3.34 -1.96
N ASP A 88 -15.78 3.07 -0.86
CA ASP A 88 -16.76 1.99 -0.71
C ASP A 88 -16.19 0.56 -0.79
N LEU A 89 -14.86 0.40 -0.83
CA LEU A 89 -14.22 -0.90 -0.67
C LEU A 89 -14.30 -1.37 0.80
N PRO A 90 -14.45 -2.69 1.04
CA PRO A 90 -14.46 -3.23 2.38
C PRO A 90 -13.13 -2.99 3.08
N ASN A 91 -13.16 -2.84 4.41
CA ASN A 91 -11.97 -2.65 5.25
C ASN A 91 -11.09 -1.44 4.85
N VAL A 92 -11.65 -0.44 4.16
CA VAL A 92 -10.97 0.81 3.81
C VAL A 92 -11.48 1.97 4.66
N ARG A 93 -10.54 2.73 5.23
CA ARG A 93 -10.78 4.00 5.91
C ARG A 93 -10.16 5.15 5.11
N MET A 94 -11.02 6.06 4.67
CA MET A 94 -10.58 7.31 4.03
C MET A 94 -9.96 8.27 5.04
N ILE A 95 -8.81 8.85 4.72
CA ILE A 95 -8.18 9.95 5.45
C ILE A 95 -8.14 11.21 4.57
N ARG A 96 -8.06 12.38 5.23
CA ARG A 96 -8.00 13.71 4.62
C ARG A 96 -6.63 14.31 4.78
#